data_AF-A0A0N5CL92-F1
#
_entry.id   AF-A0A0N5CL92-F1
#
_cell.length_a   1.000
_cell.length_b   1.000
_cell.length_c   1.000
_cell.angle_alpha   90.00
_cell.angle_beta   90.00
_cell.angle_gamma   90.00
#
_symmetry.space_group_name_H-M   'P 1'
#
loop_
_entity.id
_entity.type
_entity.pdbx_description
1 polymer ?
#
loop_
_entity_poly.entity_id
_entity_poly.type
_entity_poly.pdbx_seq_one_letter_code
_entity_poly.pdbx_strand_id
1 'polypeptide(L)'
;MVQDRSTSKQNDGRIIANKSLMIENRYRGELSVLEKYRYDLSRAQLKASSRTSALLAGFAMVALVELQYDQATPPYLLIIFGVVTTLLVSVHLLALMMSTCILPYMEANGCTQDSPHIRLKFYIDLSWLFSTCVGLMLFLIEIGVIFFVKFYSVNYITAAYVTTVMLIPIVVVFTIFSCLIHKSRFIHSMDRVGTKVIDLQKFLVENDRTLQNISTVAGASAVVKQSSVGRSL
;
A
#
# COMPACT_ATOMS: atom_id res chain seq x y z
N MET A 1 38.35 -42.31 33.08
CA MET A 1 38.57 -40.98 32.46
C MET A 1 37.50 -40.63 31.39
N VAL A 2 36.31 -41.25 31.42
CA VAL A 2 35.23 -41.06 30.41
C VAL A 2 33.98 -40.37 31.01
N GLN A 3 33.85 -40.34 32.35
CA GLN A 3 32.66 -39.85 33.05
C GLN A 3 32.54 -38.31 33.11
N ASP A 4 33.65 -37.56 32.99
CA ASP A 4 33.68 -36.09 33.09
C ASP A 4 33.29 -35.37 31.78
N ARG A 5 33.39 -36.06 30.63
CA ARG A 5 33.05 -35.47 29.33
C ARG A 5 31.54 -35.41 29.08
N SER A 6 30.79 -36.34 29.66
CA SER A 6 29.33 -36.45 29.52
C SER A 6 28.59 -35.37 30.32
N THR A 7 29.04 -35.11 31.56
CA THR A 7 28.50 -34.04 32.42
C THR A 7 28.83 -32.65 31.89
N SER A 8 30.03 -32.45 31.34
CA SER A 8 30.42 -31.20 30.65
C SER A 8 29.54 -30.91 29.43
N LYS A 9 29.31 -31.87 28.53
CA LYS A 9 28.46 -31.70 27.35
C LYS A 9 26.98 -31.45 27.68
N GLN A 10 26.47 -32.07 28.74
CA GLN A 10 25.08 -31.92 29.17
C GLN A 10 24.83 -30.56 29.85
N ASN A 11 25.83 -30.03 30.55
CA ASN A 11 25.78 -28.68 31.11
C ASN A 11 25.86 -27.61 30.00
N ASP A 12 26.73 -27.80 29.01
CA ASP A 12 26.89 -26.88 27.88
C ASP A 12 25.61 -26.82 27.01
N GLY A 13 24.97 -27.97 26.75
CA GLY A 13 23.68 -28.03 26.06
C GLY A 13 22.54 -27.33 26.81
N ARG A 14 22.51 -27.39 28.15
CA ARG A 14 21.54 -26.65 28.98
C ARG A 14 21.79 -25.15 28.94
N ILE A 15 23.05 -24.71 28.97
CA ILE A 15 23.41 -23.29 28.90
C ILE A 15 23.04 -22.72 27.52
N ILE A 16 23.31 -23.46 26.43
CA ILE A 16 22.94 -23.06 25.07
C ILE A 16 21.41 -23.00 24.94
N ALA A 17 20.67 -24.00 25.40
CA ALA A 17 19.21 -24.00 25.36
C ALA A 17 18.59 -22.82 26.13
N ASN A 18 19.12 -22.51 27.32
CA ASN A 18 18.63 -21.40 28.14
C ASN A 18 18.98 -20.04 27.51
N LYS A 19 20.15 -19.92 26.86
CA LYS A 19 20.55 -18.73 26.11
C LYS A 19 19.67 -18.52 24.87
N SER A 20 19.32 -19.59 24.16
CA SER A 20 18.38 -19.54 23.02
C SER A 20 16.97 -19.12 23.45
N LEU A 21 16.45 -19.66 24.56
CA LEU A 21 15.14 -19.32 25.10
C LEU A 21 15.08 -17.86 25.57
N MET A 22 16.15 -17.35 26.18
CA MET A 22 16.31 -15.93 26.53
C MET A 22 16.32 -15.01 25.30
N ILE A 23 17.02 -15.41 24.22
CA ILE A 23 17.05 -14.65 22.96
C ILE A 23 15.67 -14.65 22.30
N GLU A 24 14.99 -15.80 22.28
CA GLU A 24 13.64 -15.95 21.72
C GLU A 24 12.61 -15.13 22.50
N ASN A 25 12.60 -15.19 23.83
CA ASN A 25 11.71 -14.35 24.65
C ASN A 25 12.00 -12.85 24.49
N ARG A 26 13.28 -12.46 24.34
CA ARG A 26 13.65 -11.05 24.11
C ARG A 26 13.19 -10.58 22.73
N TYR A 27 13.36 -11.41 21.69
CA TYR A 27 12.88 -11.12 20.32
C TYR A 27 11.35 -11.07 20.24
N ARG A 28 10.67 -11.97 20.95
CA ARG A 28 9.20 -12.03 21.00
C ARG A 28 8.61 -10.82 21.72
N GLY A 29 9.31 -10.30 22.74
CA GLY A 29 8.99 -9.03 23.39
C GLY A 29 9.16 -7.83 22.45
N GLU A 30 10.30 -7.71 21.76
CA GLU A 30 10.58 -6.61 20.81
C GLU A 30 9.59 -6.58 19.63
N LEU A 31 9.22 -7.74 19.08
CA LEU A 31 8.26 -7.83 17.97
C LEU A 31 6.89 -7.28 18.37
N SER A 32 6.39 -7.66 19.56
CA SER A 32 5.10 -7.19 20.05
C SER A 32 5.06 -5.69 20.37
N VAL A 33 6.18 -5.12 20.84
CA VAL A 33 6.32 -3.66 21.04
C VAL A 33 6.32 -2.92 19.69
N LEU A 34 7.04 -3.44 18.69
CA LEU A 34 7.07 -2.87 17.35
C LEU A 34 5.69 -2.93 16.67
N GLU A 35 4.97 -4.05 16.81
CA GLU A 35 3.62 -4.20 16.27
C GLU A 35 2.64 -3.21 16.89
N LYS A 36 2.69 -3.05 18.22
CA LYS A 36 1.88 -2.04 18.93
C LYS A 36 2.23 -0.61 18.50
N TYR A 37 3.52 -0.30 18.36
CA TYR A 37 3.96 1.01 17.86
C TYR A 37 3.45 1.29 16.44
N ARG A 38 3.56 0.32 15.53
CA ARG A 38 3.06 0.44 14.16
C ARG A 38 1.54 0.61 14.12
N TYR A 39 0.83 -0.13 14.97
CA TYR A 39 -0.62 -0.01 15.12
C TYR A 39 -1.03 1.40 15.55
N ASP A 40 -0.44 1.91 16.64
CA ASP A 40 -0.76 3.24 17.17
C ASP A 40 -0.39 4.34 16.17
N LEU A 41 0.75 4.19 15.48
CA LEU A 41 1.20 5.11 14.44
C LEU A 41 0.22 5.15 13.26
N SER A 42 -0.15 4.00 12.69
CA SER A 42 -1.11 3.92 11.58
C SER A 42 -2.47 4.49 11.97
N ARG A 43 -2.90 4.26 13.23
CA ARG A 43 -4.14 4.84 13.75
C ARG A 43 -4.11 6.34 13.90
N ALA A 44 -3.01 6.89 14.44
CA ALA A 44 -2.82 8.33 14.53
C ALA A 44 -2.76 8.96 13.13
N GLN A 45 -2.05 8.33 12.20
CA GLN A 45 -1.91 8.74 10.81
C GLN A 45 -3.26 8.82 10.08
N LEU A 46 -4.11 7.80 10.18
CA LEU A 46 -5.45 7.79 9.57
C LEU A 46 -6.34 8.91 10.09
N LYS A 47 -6.35 9.14 11.42
CA LYS A 47 -7.11 10.25 12.03
C LYS A 47 -6.58 11.61 11.58
N ALA A 48 -5.27 11.75 11.48
CA ALA A 48 -4.63 12.98 11.00
C ALA A 48 -4.98 13.24 9.52
N SER A 49 -4.81 12.26 8.64
CA SER A 49 -5.11 12.44 7.21
C SER A 49 -6.57 12.73 6.94
N SER A 50 -7.48 12.12 7.69
CA SER A 50 -8.91 12.44 7.57
C SER A 50 -9.17 13.91 7.88
N ARG A 51 -8.66 14.41 9.01
CA ARG A 51 -8.79 15.82 9.38
C ARG A 51 -8.12 16.75 8.36
N THR A 52 -6.89 16.46 7.94
CA THR A 52 -6.17 17.33 7.00
C THR A 52 -6.82 17.31 5.62
N SER A 53 -7.30 16.17 5.13
CA SER A 53 -7.97 16.07 3.83
C SER A 53 -9.28 16.84 3.81
N ALA A 54 -10.07 16.78 4.90
CA ALA A 54 -11.29 17.57 5.02
C ALA A 54 -11.00 19.07 5.03
N LEU A 55 -9.97 19.51 5.78
CA LEU A 55 -9.57 20.92 5.84
C LEU A 55 -9.06 21.43 4.49
N LEU A 56 -8.16 20.69 3.82
CA LEU A 56 -7.57 21.11 2.54
C LEU A 56 -8.63 21.17 1.43
N ALA A 57 -9.51 20.18 1.35
CA ALA A 57 -10.63 20.18 0.41
C ALA A 57 -11.61 21.33 0.70
N GLY A 58 -11.89 21.59 1.97
CA GLY A 58 -12.73 22.73 2.39
C GLY A 58 -12.13 24.07 2.01
N PHE A 59 -10.82 24.28 2.26
CA PHE A 59 -10.14 25.52 1.87
C PHE A 59 -10.10 25.72 0.36
N ALA A 60 -9.85 24.66 -0.42
CA ALA A 60 -9.88 24.72 -1.87
C ALA A 60 -11.29 25.04 -2.40
N MET A 61 -12.33 24.42 -1.82
CA MET A 61 -13.72 24.71 -2.19
C MET A 61 -14.14 26.14 -1.84
N VAL A 62 -13.74 26.66 -0.68
CA VAL A 62 -14.00 28.07 -0.31
C VAL A 62 -13.26 29.01 -1.25
N ALA A 63 -11.99 28.72 -1.57
CA ALA A 63 -11.23 29.52 -2.53
C ALA A 63 -11.89 29.52 -3.92
N LEU A 64 -12.44 28.39 -4.38
CA LEU A 64 -13.18 28.30 -5.65
C LEU A 64 -14.36 29.25 -5.72
N VAL A 65 -15.17 29.35 -4.66
CA VAL A 65 -16.37 30.21 -4.66
C VAL A 65 -16.05 31.67 -4.37
N GLU A 66 -14.96 31.95 -3.65
CA GLU A 66 -14.51 33.32 -3.31
C GLU A 66 -13.57 33.92 -4.37
N LEU A 67 -13.06 33.12 -5.32
CA LEU A 67 -12.15 33.62 -6.35
C LEU A 67 -12.89 34.50 -7.35
N GLN A 68 -12.64 35.79 -7.24
CA GLN A 68 -13.09 36.76 -8.23
C GLN A 68 -12.17 36.71 -9.46
N TYR A 69 -12.78 36.59 -10.64
CA TYR A 69 -12.11 36.68 -11.93
C TYR A 69 -12.88 37.65 -12.83
N ASP A 70 -12.16 38.33 -13.72
CA ASP A 70 -12.77 39.23 -14.71
C ASP A 70 -12.99 38.51 -16.05
N GLN A 71 -13.87 39.05 -16.90
CA GLN A 71 -14.14 38.51 -18.23
C GLN A 71 -12.94 38.60 -19.18
N ALA A 72 -11.96 39.47 -18.88
CA ALA A 72 -10.68 39.50 -19.57
C ALA A 72 -9.78 38.29 -19.25
N THR A 73 -10.09 37.52 -18.21
CA THR A 73 -9.32 36.33 -17.82
C THR A 73 -9.50 35.25 -18.89
N PRO A 74 -8.40 34.67 -19.40
CA PRO A 74 -8.50 33.73 -20.49
C PRO A 74 -9.25 32.45 -20.07
N PRO A 75 -10.10 31.90 -20.96
CA PRO A 75 -10.93 30.75 -20.63
C PRO A 75 -10.12 29.49 -20.31
N TYR A 76 -8.92 29.33 -20.89
CA TYR A 76 -8.08 28.17 -20.62
C TYR A 76 -7.60 28.11 -19.16
N LEU A 77 -7.37 29.25 -18.51
CA LEU A 77 -7.00 29.35 -17.09
C LEU A 77 -8.13 28.86 -16.18
N LEU A 78 -9.37 29.28 -16.49
CA LEU A 78 -10.57 28.91 -15.76
C LEU A 78 -10.87 27.41 -15.90
N ILE A 79 -10.64 26.84 -17.09
CA ILE A 79 -10.75 25.38 -17.31
C ILE A 79 -9.72 24.64 -16.48
N ILE A 80 -8.44 25.06 -16.51
CA ILE A 80 -7.37 24.44 -15.71
C ILE A 80 -7.71 24.51 -14.23
N PHE A 81 -8.14 25.67 -13.74
CA PHE A 81 -8.58 25.86 -12.36
C PHE A 81 -9.69 24.87 -11.99
N GLY A 82 -10.79 24.84 -12.73
CA GLY A 82 -11.90 23.93 -12.43
C GLY A 82 -11.51 22.45 -12.47
N VAL A 83 -10.64 22.04 -13.39
CA VAL A 83 -10.13 20.66 -13.46
C VAL A 83 -9.25 20.35 -12.24
N VAL A 84 -8.32 21.23 -11.88
CA VAL A 84 -7.43 21.02 -10.74
C VAL A 84 -8.22 20.96 -9.43
N THR A 85 -9.16 21.90 -9.20
CA THR A 85 -10.01 21.88 -7.99
C THR A 85 -10.82 20.59 -7.91
N THR A 86 -11.40 20.13 -9.03
CA THR A 86 -12.19 18.90 -9.06
C THR A 86 -11.33 17.68 -8.74
N LEU A 87 -10.13 17.58 -9.31
CA LEU A 87 -9.20 16.49 -9.03
C LEU A 87 -8.72 16.52 -7.57
N LEU A 88 -8.41 17.71 -7.04
CA LEU A 88 -7.99 17.93 -5.66
C LEU A 88 -9.06 17.42 -4.69
N VAL A 89 -10.30 17.87 -4.84
CA VAL A 89 -11.41 17.46 -3.99
C VAL A 89 -11.62 15.94 -4.12
N SER A 90 -11.63 15.41 -5.34
CA SER A 90 -11.82 13.99 -5.60
C SER A 90 -10.77 13.11 -4.92
N VAL A 91 -9.49 13.49 -4.99
CA VAL A 91 -8.39 12.74 -4.37
C VAL A 91 -8.45 12.82 -2.84
N HIS A 92 -8.83 13.96 -2.26
CA HIS A 92 -9.03 14.08 -0.82
C HIS A 92 -10.24 13.27 -0.32
N LEU A 93 -11.32 13.19 -1.11
CA LEU A 93 -12.44 12.29 -0.84
C LEU A 93 -12.02 10.82 -0.92
N LEU A 94 -11.14 10.46 -1.87
CA LEU A 94 -10.56 9.11 -1.95
C LEU A 94 -9.73 8.77 -0.70
N ALA A 95 -8.92 9.71 -0.20
CA ALA A 95 -8.16 9.53 1.05
C ALA A 95 -9.09 9.37 2.26
N LEU A 96 -10.20 10.12 2.31
CA LEU A 96 -11.23 9.99 3.34
C LEU A 96 -11.94 8.64 3.27
N MET A 97 -12.36 8.21 2.08
CA MET A 97 -13.00 6.91 1.88
C MET A 97 -12.10 5.77 2.34
N MET A 98 -10.82 5.79 1.94
CA MET A 98 -9.84 4.80 2.41
C MET A 98 -9.69 4.84 3.94
N SER A 99 -9.62 6.03 4.55
CA SER A 99 -9.53 6.15 6.01
C SER A 99 -10.74 5.57 6.74
N THR A 100 -11.94 5.82 6.21
CA THR A 100 -13.22 5.32 6.74
C THR A 100 -13.31 3.80 6.65
N CYS A 101 -12.83 3.20 5.57
CA CYS A 101 -12.86 1.75 5.39
C CYS A 101 -11.79 1.03 6.22
N ILE A 102 -10.63 1.66 6.48
CA ILE A 102 -9.50 1.03 7.20
C ILE A 102 -9.67 1.09 8.72
N LEU A 103 -10.21 2.19 9.25
CA LEU A 103 -10.31 2.42 10.69
C LEU A 103 -11.05 1.30 11.45
N PRO A 104 -12.27 0.87 11.06
CA PRO A 104 -12.98 -0.20 11.75
C PRO A 104 -12.27 -1.56 11.62
N TYR A 105 -11.67 -1.84 10.46
CA TYR A 105 -10.88 -3.06 10.25
C TYR A 105 -9.67 -3.12 11.19
N MET A 106 -9.00 -1.99 11.39
CA MET A 106 -7.86 -1.89 12.30
C MET A 106 -8.30 -1.99 13.77
N GLU A 107 -9.45 -1.44 14.15
CA GLU A 107 -9.96 -1.56 15.53
C GLU A 107 -10.44 -2.98 15.86
N ALA A 108 -10.99 -3.71 14.87
CA ALA A 108 -11.44 -5.09 15.05
C ALA A 108 -10.31 -6.12 15.17
N ASN A 109 -9.17 -5.92 14.48
CA ASN A 109 -8.13 -6.95 14.34
C ASN A 109 -7.01 -6.90 15.40
N GLY A 110 -6.89 -5.83 16.19
CA GLY A 110 -5.94 -5.74 17.31
C GLY A 110 -4.45 -5.93 16.94
N CYS A 111 -3.62 -6.28 17.93
CA CYS A 111 -2.15 -6.47 17.79
C CYS A 111 -1.73 -7.87 17.26
N THR A 112 -2.67 -8.80 17.09
CA THR A 112 -2.41 -10.16 16.60
C THR A 112 -2.50 -10.17 15.08
N GLN A 113 -1.41 -9.80 14.40
CA GLN A 113 -1.32 -9.84 12.93
C GLN A 113 -0.90 -11.23 12.41
N ASP A 114 -1.48 -12.28 12.99
CA ASP A 114 -1.22 -13.64 12.54
C ASP A 114 -2.01 -13.89 11.26
N SER A 115 -1.32 -14.22 10.15
CA SER A 115 -1.81 -14.69 8.83
C SER A 115 -1.75 -13.66 7.67
N PRO A 116 -1.80 -14.10 6.37
CA PRO A 116 -1.32 -13.37 5.19
C PRO A 116 -2.10 -12.09 4.81
N HIS A 117 -3.05 -11.67 5.66
CA HIS A 117 -3.84 -10.46 5.57
C HIS A 117 -3.05 -9.17 5.81
N ILE A 118 -1.91 -9.23 6.52
CA ILE A 118 -1.01 -8.07 6.72
C ILE A 118 -0.51 -7.49 5.39
N ARG A 119 -0.36 -8.32 4.36
CA ARG A 119 0.07 -7.91 3.02
C ARG A 119 -1.01 -7.08 2.30
N LEU A 120 -2.28 -7.41 2.54
CA LEU A 120 -3.42 -6.70 1.96
C LEU A 120 -3.64 -5.36 2.66
N LYS A 121 -3.60 -5.32 4.00
CA LYS A 121 -3.70 -4.07 4.75
C LYS A 121 -2.57 -3.10 4.43
N PHE A 122 -1.33 -3.59 4.31
CA PHE A 122 -0.20 -2.76 3.90
C PHE A 122 -0.41 -2.11 2.53
N TYR A 123 -1.03 -2.81 1.58
CA TYR A 123 -1.35 -2.25 0.26
C TYR A 123 -2.41 -1.15 0.33
N ILE A 124 -3.44 -1.35 1.17
CA ILE A 124 -4.49 -0.35 1.40
C ILE A 124 -3.90 0.89 2.07
N ASP A 125 -3.06 0.72 3.10
CA ASP A 125 -2.37 1.81 3.80
C ASP A 125 -1.42 2.58 2.85
N LEU A 126 -0.73 1.87 1.95
CA LEU A 126 0.15 2.48 0.95
C LEU A 126 -0.63 3.22 -0.16
N SER A 127 -1.82 2.74 -0.52
CA SER A 127 -2.75 3.39 -1.46
C SER A 127 -3.33 4.67 -0.86
N TRP A 128 -3.64 4.66 0.44
CA TRP A 128 -4.05 5.84 1.20
C TRP A 128 -2.93 6.89 1.31
N LEU A 129 -1.70 6.46 1.56
CA LEU A 129 -0.55 7.37 1.59
C LEU A 129 -0.33 8.02 0.22
N PHE A 130 -0.55 7.26 -0.86
CA PHE A 130 -0.46 7.78 -2.22
C PHE A 130 -1.52 8.84 -2.53
N SER A 131 -2.79 8.57 -2.21
CA SER A 131 -3.85 9.57 -2.44
C SER A 131 -3.61 10.84 -1.61
N THR A 132 -3.10 10.71 -0.38
CA THR A 132 -2.72 11.88 0.43
C THR A 132 -1.58 12.66 -0.22
N CYS A 133 -0.55 11.99 -0.75
CA CYS A 133 0.58 12.63 -1.41
C CYS A 133 0.18 13.35 -2.72
N VAL A 134 -0.64 12.70 -3.55
CA VAL A 134 -1.18 13.30 -4.78
C VAL A 134 -2.10 14.48 -4.45
N GLY A 135 -2.92 14.38 -3.40
CA GLY A 135 -3.77 15.47 -2.92
C GLY A 135 -2.97 16.70 -2.51
N LEU A 136 -1.88 16.51 -1.76
CA LEU A 136 -0.96 17.61 -1.39
C LEU A 136 -0.29 18.25 -2.62
N MET A 137 0.09 17.44 -3.61
CA MET A 137 0.65 17.96 -4.87
C MET A 137 -0.39 18.80 -5.65
N LEU A 138 -1.63 18.31 -5.73
CA LEU A 138 -2.74 19.04 -6.36
C LEU A 138 -3.08 20.33 -5.61
N PHE A 139 -3.05 20.31 -4.27
CA PHE A 139 -3.24 21.52 -3.45
C PHE A 139 -2.18 22.59 -3.70
N LEU A 140 -0.93 22.17 -3.93
CA LEU A 140 0.14 23.11 -4.27
C LEU A 140 -0.04 23.70 -5.67
N ILE A 141 -0.46 22.89 -6.64
CA ILE A 141 -0.80 23.37 -8.00
C ILE A 141 -1.99 24.33 -7.93
N GLU A 142 -3.02 24.00 -7.17
CA GLU A 142 -4.22 24.82 -6.98
C GLU A 142 -3.85 26.23 -6.50
N ILE A 143 -3.00 26.34 -5.48
CA ILE A 143 -2.51 27.63 -4.99
C ILE A 143 -1.80 28.42 -6.11
N GLY A 144 -0.99 27.73 -6.93
CA GLY A 144 -0.32 28.35 -8.07
C GLY A 144 -1.30 28.89 -9.11
N VAL A 145 -2.33 28.10 -9.45
CA VAL A 145 -3.37 28.50 -10.40
C VAL A 145 -4.18 29.68 -9.86
N ILE A 146 -4.53 29.67 -8.57
CA ILE A 146 -5.24 30.78 -7.91
C ILE A 146 -4.46 32.08 -8.01
N PHE A 147 -3.15 32.07 -7.70
CA PHE A 147 -2.32 33.27 -7.84
C PHE A 147 -2.25 33.73 -9.29
N PHE A 148 -2.11 32.78 -10.23
CA PHE A 148 -2.04 33.11 -11.64
C PHE A 148 -3.33 33.78 -12.14
N VAL A 149 -4.51 33.25 -11.80
CA VAL A 149 -5.82 33.86 -12.11
C VAL A 149 -5.97 35.24 -11.45
N LYS A 150 -5.62 35.36 -10.17
CA LYS A 150 -5.76 36.61 -9.42
C LYS A 150 -4.89 37.75 -9.96
N PHE A 151 -3.61 37.47 -10.24
CA PHE A 151 -2.71 38.47 -10.82
C PHE A 151 -3.05 38.80 -12.27
N TYR A 152 -3.64 37.86 -13.00
CA TYR A 152 -4.16 38.13 -14.34
C TYR A 152 -5.31 39.13 -14.31
N SER A 153 -6.26 38.98 -13.38
CA SER A 153 -7.38 39.93 -13.22
C SER A 153 -6.92 41.35 -12.88
N VAL A 154 -5.78 41.52 -12.20
CA VAL A 154 -5.19 42.83 -11.86
C VAL A 154 -4.23 43.34 -12.97
N ASN A 155 -4.13 42.66 -14.11
CA ASN A 155 -3.19 42.96 -15.20
C ASN A 155 -1.71 42.97 -14.79
N TYR A 156 -1.35 42.29 -13.70
CA TYR A 156 0.03 42.26 -13.18
C TYR A 156 0.72 40.94 -13.48
N ILE A 157 0.89 40.68 -14.78
CA ILE A 157 1.34 39.40 -15.35
C ILE A 157 2.75 39.03 -14.86
N THR A 158 3.63 40.01 -14.65
CA THR A 158 4.99 39.76 -14.13
C THR A 158 4.96 39.09 -12.75
N ALA A 159 4.06 39.51 -11.85
CA ALA A 159 3.92 38.88 -10.53
C ALA A 159 3.38 37.45 -10.62
N ALA A 160 2.49 37.17 -11.58
CA ALA A 160 1.98 35.82 -11.83
C ALA A 160 3.12 34.86 -12.23
N TYR A 161 4.03 35.29 -13.09
CA TYR A 161 5.19 34.49 -13.48
C TYR A 161 6.18 34.31 -12.33
N VAL A 162 6.51 35.36 -11.58
CA VAL A 162 7.45 35.26 -10.46
C VAL A 162 6.95 34.30 -9.38
N THR A 163 5.67 34.39 -9.02
CA THR A 163 5.06 33.50 -8.03
C THR A 163 4.99 32.05 -8.51
N THR A 164 4.68 31.84 -9.78
CA THR A 164 4.70 30.50 -10.40
C THR A 164 6.11 29.91 -10.38
N VAL A 165 7.14 30.67 -10.77
CA VAL A 165 8.54 30.22 -10.77
C VAL A 165 9.02 29.84 -9.37
N MET A 166 8.63 30.58 -8.34
CA MET A 166 8.96 30.26 -6.95
C MET A 166 8.27 28.99 -6.44
N LEU A 167 7.12 28.62 -7.01
CA LEU A 167 6.35 27.44 -6.64
C LEU A 167 6.86 26.16 -7.34
N ILE A 168 7.46 26.29 -8.53
CA ILE A 168 8.05 25.17 -9.30
C ILE A 168 9.00 24.28 -8.47
N PRO A 169 10.03 24.77 -7.75
CA PRO A 169 10.94 23.89 -7.01
C PRO A 169 10.21 23.07 -5.94
N ILE A 170 9.19 23.65 -5.31
CA ILE A 170 8.39 22.96 -4.29
C ILE A 170 7.60 21.84 -4.97
N VAL A 171 6.93 22.12 -6.09
CA VAL A 171 6.21 21.10 -6.87
C VAL A 171 7.16 19.98 -7.33
N VAL A 172 8.34 20.31 -7.86
CA VAL A 172 9.32 19.32 -8.31
C VAL A 172 9.73 18.39 -7.18
N VAL A 173 10.03 18.91 -5.99
CA VAL A 173 10.36 18.09 -4.82
C VAL A 173 9.20 17.18 -4.45
N PHE A 174 7.97 17.69 -4.36
CA PHE A 174 6.78 16.88 -4.08
C PHE A 174 6.51 15.82 -5.16
N THR A 175 6.70 16.15 -6.43
CA THR A 175 6.57 15.22 -7.55
C THR A 175 7.63 14.13 -7.48
N ILE A 176 8.90 14.46 -7.19
CA ILE A 176 9.96 13.46 -7.02
C ILE A 176 9.60 12.52 -5.87
N PHE A 177 9.20 13.03 -4.70
CA PHE A 177 8.77 12.19 -3.60
C PHE A 177 7.57 11.32 -3.97
N SER A 178 6.55 11.89 -4.62
CA SER A 178 5.37 11.17 -5.10
C SER A 178 5.77 10.05 -6.08
N CYS A 179 6.65 10.34 -7.04
CA CYS A 179 7.16 9.39 -8.03
C CYS A 179 8.02 8.29 -7.38
N LEU A 180 8.87 8.60 -6.40
CA LEU A 180 9.67 7.60 -5.69
C LEU A 180 8.77 6.64 -4.90
N ILE A 181 7.76 7.17 -4.20
CA ILE A 181 6.79 6.34 -3.47
C ILE A 181 5.94 5.53 -4.47
N HIS A 182 5.55 6.11 -5.61
CA HIS A 182 4.79 5.42 -6.66
C HIS A 182 5.59 4.30 -7.33
N LYS A 183 6.86 4.57 -7.68
CA LYS A 183 7.75 3.60 -8.31
C LYS A 183 8.08 2.44 -7.37
N SER A 184 8.43 2.74 -6.12
CA SER A 184 8.67 1.72 -5.08
C SER A 184 7.43 0.84 -4.86
N ARG A 185 6.23 1.46 -4.87
CA ARG A 185 4.95 0.76 -4.77
C ARG A 185 4.65 -0.12 -5.98
N PHE A 186 4.91 0.35 -7.20
CA PHE A 186 4.60 -0.38 -8.43
C PHE A 186 5.49 -1.62 -8.60
N ILE A 187 6.80 -1.48 -8.32
CA ILE A 187 7.76 -2.60 -8.40
C ILE A 187 7.40 -3.70 -7.40
N HIS A 188 7.14 -3.34 -6.14
CA HIS A 188 6.73 -4.32 -5.12
C HIS A 188 5.34 -4.93 -5.37
N SER A 189 4.44 -4.22 -6.06
CA SER A 189 3.14 -4.76 -6.45
C SER A 189 3.28 -5.79 -7.57
N MET A 190 4.02 -5.50 -8.63
CA MET A 190 4.23 -6.42 -9.76
C MET A 190 4.98 -7.69 -9.35
N ASP A 191 6.05 -7.55 -8.56
CA ASP A 191 6.90 -8.69 -8.18
C ASP A 191 6.13 -9.68 -7.28
N ARG A 192 5.23 -9.16 -6.44
CA ARG A 192 4.36 -9.99 -5.60
C ARG A 192 3.19 -10.63 -6.35
N VAL A 193 2.60 -9.94 -7.34
CA VAL A 193 1.57 -10.54 -8.20
C VAL A 193 2.18 -11.64 -9.07
N GLY A 194 3.38 -11.42 -9.62
CA GLY A 194 4.12 -12.43 -10.37
C GLY A 194 4.37 -13.68 -9.54
N THR A 195 4.91 -13.52 -8.32
CA THR A 195 5.15 -14.66 -7.41
C THR A 195 3.86 -15.44 -7.10
N LYS A 196 2.74 -14.74 -6.90
CA LYS A 196 1.45 -15.38 -6.58
C LYS A 196 0.84 -16.12 -7.77
N VAL A 197 0.97 -15.57 -8.98
CA VAL A 197 0.56 -16.26 -10.22
C VAL A 197 1.41 -17.51 -10.43
N ILE A 198 2.71 -17.44 -10.16
CA ILE A 198 3.63 -18.58 -10.26
C ILE A 198 3.28 -19.68 -9.24
N ASP A 199 2.97 -19.31 -7.99
CA ASP A 199 2.53 -20.26 -6.97
C ASP A 199 1.22 -20.95 -7.37
N LEU A 200 0.21 -20.20 -7.84
CA LEU A 200 -1.04 -20.77 -8.33
C LEU A 200 -0.80 -21.72 -9.51
N GLN A 201 0.09 -21.35 -10.42
CA GLN A 201 0.39 -22.17 -11.60
C GLN A 201 1.05 -23.50 -11.19
N LYS A 202 1.90 -23.50 -10.14
CA LYS A 202 2.45 -24.73 -9.55
C LYS A 202 1.37 -25.60 -8.93
N PHE A 203 0.43 -25.03 -8.17
CA PHE A 203 -0.69 -25.80 -7.59
C PHE A 203 -1.58 -26.44 -8.66
N LEU A 204 -1.85 -25.73 -9.76
CA LEU A 204 -2.63 -26.28 -10.87
C LEU A 204 -1.89 -27.43 -11.57
N VAL A 205 -0.59 -27.27 -11.85
CA VAL A 205 0.23 -28.32 -12.49
C VAL A 205 0.36 -29.55 -11.59
N GLU A 206 0.49 -29.37 -10.29
CA GLU A 206 0.52 -30.47 -9.31
C GLU A 206 -0.82 -31.21 -9.27
N ASN A 207 -1.94 -30.47 -9.22
CA ASN A 207 -3.28 -31.05 -9.24
C ASN A 207 -3.53 -31.88 -10.52
N ASP A 208 -3.08 -31.38 -11.68
CA ASP A 208 -3.24 -32.06 -12.96
C ASP A 208 -2.41 -33.36 -13.04
N ARG A 209 -1.21 -33.37 -12.45
CA ARG A 209 -0.39 -34.58 -12.29
C ARG A 209 -1.04 -35.60 -11.37
N THR A 210 -1.65 -35.18 -10.27
CA THR A 210 -2.42 -36.10 -9.41
C THR A 210 -3.61 -36.70 -10.14
N LEU A 211 -4.34 -35.92 -10.95
CA LEU A 211 -5.45 -36.43 -11.74
C LEU A 211 -5.01 -37.40 -12.85
N GLN A 212 -3.88 -37.15 -13.50
CA GLN A 212 -3.27 -38.10 -14.45
C GLN A 212 -2.87 -39.41 -13.74
N ASN A 213 -2.23 -39.34 -12.58
CA ASN A 213 -1.87 -40.56 -11.85
C ASN A 213 -3.11 -41.37 -11.41
N ILE A 214 -4.19 -40.72 -10.99
CA ILE A 214 -5.45 -41.39 -10.62
C ILE A 214 -6.12 -42.03 -11.85
N SER A 215 -6.15 -41.35 -12.99
CA SER A 215 -6.73 -41.89 -14.23
C SER A 215 -5.88 -43.00 -14.85
N THR A 216 -4.56 -42.99 -14.66
CA THR A 216 -3.66 -44.08 -15.08
C THR A 216 -3.84 -45.32 -14.20
N VAL A 217 -4.07 -45.16 -12.90
CA VAL A 217 -4.39 -46.27 -11.98
C VAL A 217 -5.79 -46.83 -12.25
N ALA A 218 -6.78 -45.99 -12.53
CA ALA A 218 -8.12 -46.43 -12.94
C ALA A 218 -8.12 -47.12 -14.31
N GLY A 219 -7.32 -46.63 -15.27
CA GLY A 219 -7.10 -47.26 -16.57
C GLY A 219 -6.35 -48.59 -16.49
N ALA A 220 -5.37 -48.70 -15.59
CA ALA A 220 -4.67 -49.96 -15.33
C ALA A 220 -5.61 -51.04 -14.75
N SER A 221 -6.57 -50.66 -13.89
CA SER A 221 -7.61 -51.59 -13.42
C SER A 221 -8.60 -52.03 -14.50
N ALA A 222 -8.85 -51.21 -15.54
CA ALA A 222 -9.71 -51.59 -16.66
C ALA A 222 -9.01 -52.55 -17.65
N VAL A 223 -7.70 -52.37 -17.90
CA VAL A 223 -6.92 -53.24 -18.80
C VAL A 223 -6.71 -54.65 -18.21
N VAL A 224 -6.59 -54.78 -16.88
CA VAL A 224 -6.47 -56.10 -16.22
C VAL A 224 -7.75 -56.94 -16.34
N LYS A 225 -8.94 -56.31 -16.44
CA LYS A 225 -10.21 -57.04 -16.50
C LYS A 225 -10.54 -57.60 -17.89
N GLN A 226 -9.94 -57.08 -18.97
CA GLN A 226 -10.12 -57.61 -20.32
C GLN A 226 -9.12 -58.72 -20.69
N SER A 227 -7.96 -58.80 -20.03
CA SER A 227 -6.98 -59.88 -20.29
C SER A 227 -7.37 -61.23 -19.67
N SER A 228 -8.24 -61.25 -18.65
CA SER A 228 -8.67 -62.48 -17.95
C SER A 228 -9.83 -63.24 -18.61
N VAL A 229 -10.48 -62.71 -19.64
CA VAL A 229 -11.64 -63.37 -20.30
C VAL A 229 -11.28 -64.00 -21.66
N GLY A 230 -10.06 -63.75 -22.17
CA GLY A 230 -9.58 -64.29 -23.45
C GLY A 230 -8.70 -65.55 -23.38
N ARG A 231 -8.48 -66.12 -22.18
CA ARG A 231 -7.75 -67.40 -21.98
C ARG A 231 -8.65 -68.44 -21.32
N SER A 232 -9.76 -68.72 -22.00
CA SER A 232 -10.63 -69.87 -21.69
C SER A 232 -11.05 -70.50 -23.02
N LEU A 233 -10.06 -70.96 -23.78
CA LEU A 233 -10.20 -72.07 -24.73
C LEU A 233 -9.26 -73.18 -24.25
#